data_AF-A0A059G888-F1
#
_entry.id   AF-A0A059G888-F1
#
_cell.length_a   1.000
_cell.length_b   1.000
_cell.length_c   1.000
_cell.angle_alpha   90.00
_cell.angle_beta   90.00
_cell.angle_gamma   90.00
#
_symmetry.space_group_name_H-M   'P 1'
#
loop_
_entity.id
_entity.type
_entity.pdbx_description
1 polymer ?
#
loop_
_entity_poly.entity_id
_entity_poly.type
_entity_poly.pdbx_seq_one_letter_code
_entity_poly.pdbx_strand_id
1 'polypeptide(L)'
;MLLNYKRYEEVPSVYPSAPEGLSTEAAAIDASVIWARIEAWIAYRWKERDVRWAVENEGYGTQYWEADLTPVTLTTAERFTGTEWIEITPDSASFNGYAISSAGLFRFSGTAGEDEVPPKPVLEAYRRLAEYLADESVVPAGASRASVRAGSVSLNVTRDPNWKGHALQASGAADLLRPYRRAHVV
;
A
#
# COMPACT_ATOMS: atom_id res chain seq x y z
N MET A 1 -16.54 7.95 16.96
CA MET A 1 -17.02 8.67 15.76
C MET A 1 -15.81 8.88 14.87
N LEU A 2 -15.90 8.55 13.58
CA LEU A 2 -14.74 8.50 12.69
C LEU A 2 -14.42 9.91 12.18
N LEU A 3 -13.15 10.29 12.20
CA LEU A 3 -12.67 11.46 11.47
C LEU A 3 -12.74 11.17 9.98
N ASN A 4 -13.34 12.06 9.21
CA ASN A 4 -13.22 12.02 7.75
C ASN A 4 -11.83 12.54 7.39
N TYR A 5 -11.07 11.77 6.61
CA TYR A 5 -9.79 12.23 6.11
C TYR A 5 -9.55 11.84 4.66
N LYS A 6 -8.69 12.63 4.01
CA LYS A 6 -8.18 12.37 2.67
C LYS A 6 -6.67 12.49 2.68
N ARG A 7 -6.00 11.46 2.17
CA ARG A 7 -4.54 11.43 1.98
C ARG A 7 -4.17 11.85 0.56
N TYR A 8 -3.07 12.58 0.46
CA TYR A 8 -2.32 12.86 -0.76
C TYR A 8 -0.90 12.39 -0.56
N GLU A 9 -0.50 11.36 -1.30
CA GLU A 9 0.82 10.73 -1.23
C GLU A 9 1.52 10.95 -2.58
N GLU A 10 2.75 11.45 -2.57
CA GLU A 10 3.56 11.54 -3.79
C GLU A 10 4.07 10.17 -4.23
N VAL A 11 4.44 10.05 -5.51
CA VAL A 11 5.11 8.85 -6.02
C VAL A 11 6.59 8.92 -5.60
N PRO A 12 7.18 7.85 -5.05
CA PRO A 12 8.58 7.87 -4.67
C PRO A 12 9.45 8.03 -5.91
N SER A 13 10.58 8.75 -5.78
CA SER A 13 11.52 8.94 -6.89
C SER A 13 12.13 7.63 -7.37
N VAL A 14 12.30 6.67 -6.45
CA VAL A 14 12.84 5.34 -6.69
C VAL A 14 12.13 4.37 -5.75
N TYR A 15 11.85 3.15 -6.22
CA TYR A 15 11.38 2.04 -5.39
C TYR A 15 12.57 1.18 -4.92
N PRO A 16 12.41 0.33 -3.88
CA PRO A 16 13.44 -0.63 -3.53
C PRO A 16 13.84 -1.53 -4.71
N SER A 17 15.07 -2.03 -4.72
CA SER A 17 15.52 -2.98 -5.75
C SER A 17 14.70 -4.28 -5.69
N ALA A 18 14.57 -4.96 -6.83
CA ALA A 18 13.97 -6.29 -6.87
C ALA A 18 14.80 -7.29 -6.04
N PRO A 19 14.16 -8.25 -5.36
CA PRO A 19 14.85 -9.33 -4.66
C PRO A 19 15.57 -10.26 -5.63
N GLU A 20 16.59 -10.95 -5.14
CA GLU A 20 17.27 -12.01 -5.88
C GLU A 20 16.39 -13.27 -6.03
N GLY A 21 16.80 -14.18 -6.92
CA GLY A 21 16.15 -15.49 -7.08
C GLY A 21 14.86 -15.48 -7.89
N LEU A 22 14.63 -14.43 -8.69
CA LEU A 22 13.57 -14.37 -9.69
C LEU A 22 13.92 -15.18 -10.94
N SER A 23 12.90 -15.76 -11.59
CA SER A 23 13.01 -16.23 -12.97
C SER A 23 13.38 -15.10 -13.93
N THR A 24 13.89 -15.44 -15.11
CA THR A 24 14.25 -14.46 -16.15
C THR A 24 13.05 -13.59 -16.52
N GLU A 25 11.88 -14.21 -16.64
CA GLU A 25 10.62 -13.59 -17.01
C GLU A 25 10.12 -12.67 -15.88
N ALA A 26 10.19 -13.12 -14.63
CA ALA A 26 9.83 -12.29 -13.47
C ALA A 26 10.78 -11.11 -13.26
N ALA A 27 12.08 -11.30 -13.51
CA ALA A 27 13.09 -10.25 -13.43
C ALA A 27 12.96 -9.21 -14.56
N ALA A 28 12.33 -9.57 -15.68
CA ALA A 28 12.06 -8.64 -16.78
C ALA A 28 10.89 -7.68 -16.49
N ILE A 29 10.06 -7.96 -15.47
CA ILE A 29 9.01 -7.04 -15.03
C ILE A 29 9.64 -5.86 -14.30
N ASP A 30 9.27 -4.64 -14.68
CA ASP A 30 9.70 -3.42 -13.99
C ASP A 30 9.33 -3.49 -12.49
N ALA A 31 10.35 -3.40 -11.64
CA ALA A 31 10.21 -3.53 -10.20
C ALA A 31 9.27 -2.49 -9.60
N SER A 32 9.17 -1.30 -10.20
CA SER A 32 8.25 -0.25 -9.76
C SER A 32 6.79 -0.70 -9.81
N VAL A 33 6.42 -1.54 -10.79
CA VAL A 33 5.04 -2.05 -10.95
C VAL A 33 4.67 -3.01 -9.84
N ILE A 34 5.62 -3.86 -9.42
CA ILE A 34 5.40 -4.82 -8.33
C ILE A 34 5.34 -4.09 -7.00
N TRP A 35 6.29 -3.18 -6.75
CA TRP A 35 6.31 -2.39 -5.51
C TRP A 35 5.10 -1.50 -5.34
N ALA A 36 4.65 -0.81 -6.40
CA ALA A 36 3.45 0.02 -6.34
C ALA A 36 2.20 -0.79 -5.94
N ARG A 37 2.09 -2.05 -6.40
CA ARG A 37 0.99 -2.94 -6.00
C ARG A 37 1.08 -3.39 -4.55
N ILE A 38 2.29 -3.68 -4.07
CA ILE A 38 2.51 -4.07 -2.67
C ILE A 38 2.20 -2.89 -1.75
N GLU A 39 2.77 -1.71 -2.01
CA GLU A 39 2.55 -0.51 -1.20
C GLU A 39 1.10 0.00 -1.24
N ALA A 40 0.35 -0.27 -2.32
CA ALA A 40 -1.09 -0.01 -2.36
C ALA A 40 -1.89 -0.95 -1.42
N TRP A 41 -1.36 -2.13 -1.10
CA TRP A 41 -2.02 -3.12 -0.24
C TRP A 41 -1.70 -2.96 1.25
N ILE A 42 -0.53 -2.41 1.57
CA ILE A 42 -0.01 -2.29 2.93
C ILE A 42 0.14 -0.83 3.37
N ALA A 43 0.27 -0.60 4.68
CA ALA A 43 0.52 0.74 5.21
C ALA A 43 2.00 1.16 5.15
N TYR A 44 2.91 0.21 4.91
CA TYR A 44 4.34 0.43 4.91
C TYR A 44 4.84 1.15 3.63
N ARG A 45 5.82 2.04 3.80
CA ARG A 45 6.59 2.70 2.73
C ARG A 45 8.08 2.49 2.98
N TRP A 46 8.84 2.16 1.93
CA TRP A 46 10.28 1.87 2.05
C TRP A 46 11.18 2.95 1.45
N LYS A 47 10.59 3.93 0.79
CA LYS A 47 11.30 5.04 0.17
C LYS A 47 10.54 6.29 0.50
N GLU A 48 11.28 7.24 1.07
CA GLU A 48 10.74 8.49 1.57
C GLU A 48 10.00 9.23 0.45
N ARG A 49 8.83 9.77 0.80
CA ARG A 49 7.99 10.57 -0.07
C ARG A 49 7.17 11.55 0.74
N ASP A 50 6.83 12.67 0.14
CA ASP A 50 5.98 13.68 0.75
C ASP A 50 4.54 13.19 0.82
N VAL A 51 3.92 13.40 1.98
CA VAL A 51 2.53 13.03 2.22
C VAL A 51 1.81 14.12 2.99
N ARG A 52 0.54 14.33 2.64
CA ARG A 52 -0.36 15.26 3.31
C ARG A 52 -1.69 14.60 3.61
N TRP A 53 -2.24 14.89 4.77
CA TRP A 53 -3.57 14.45 5.19
C TRP A 53 -4.43 15.67 5.44
N ALA A 54 -5.60 15.71 4.82
CA ALA A 54 -6.67 16.64 5.17
C ALA A 54 -7.65 15.90 6.09
N VAL A 55 -7.89 16.43 7.28
CA VAL A 55 -8.68 15.79 8.34
C VAL A 55 -9.77 16.74 8.80
N GLU A 56 -11.01 16.30 8.83
CA GLU A 56 -12.15 17.09 9.31
C GLU A 56 -12.60 16.57 10.67
N ASN A 57 -12.69 17.48 11.65
CA ASN A 57 -13.34 17.22 12.93
C ASN A 57 -14.64 18.03 13.03
N GLU A 58 -15.76 17.33 13.22
CA GLU A 58 -17.09 17.95 13.34
C GLU A 58 -17.30 18.68 14.68
N GLY A 59 -16.37 18.54 15.64
CA GLY A 59 -16.39 19.30 16.89
C GLY A 59 -16.99 18.58 18.10
N TYR A 60 -17.29 17.29 17.98
CA TYR A 60 -17.78 16.48 19.08
C TYR A 60 -16.63 15.98 19.96
N GLY A 61 -16.13 16.87 20.82
CA GLY A 61 -15.06 16.56 21.77
C GLY A 61 -13.70 16.33 21.12
N THR A 62 -12.76 15.83 21.94
CA THR A 62 -11.40 15.51 21.51
C THR A 62 -11.39 14.20 20.72
N GLN A 63 -11.01 14.27 19.45
CA GLN A 63 -10.78 13.10 18.60
C GLN A 63 -9.29 12.82 18.49
N TYR A 64 -8.94 11.56 18.23
CA TYR A 64 -7.55 11.16 17.99
C TYR A 64 -7.38 10.79 16.53
N TRP A 65 -6.43 11.43 15.87
CA TRP A 65 -6.05 11.14 14.50
C TRP A 65 -4.67 10.49 14.47
N GLU A 66 -4.49 9.50 13.59
CA GLU A 66 -3.22 8.82 13.38
C GLU A 66 -2.95 8.65 11.87
N ALA A 67 -1.78 9.05 11.40
CA ALA A 67 -1.40 8.96 9.99
C ALA A 67 -1.46 7.51 9.49
N ASP A 68 -2.17 7.21 8.41
CA ASP A 68 -2.46 5.85 7.91
C ASP A 68 -1.31 5.14 7.17
N LEU A 69 -0.12 5.74 7.19
CA LEU A 69 1.11 5.19 6.63
C LEU A 69 2.16 5.00 7.73
N THR A 70 3.13 4.11 7.44
CA THR A 70 4.25 3.84 8.34
C THR A 70 5.52 3.48 7.56
N PRO A 71 6.73 3.77 8.07
CA PRO A 71 6.98 4.81 9.08
C PRO A 71 6.56 6.19 8.54
N VAL A 72 6.30 7.12 9.45
CA VAL A 72 5.87 8.48 9.11
C VAL A 72 6.46 9.48 10.09
N THR A 73 6.97 10.58 9.54
CA THR A 73 7.44 11.73 10.31
C THR A 73 6.59 12.94 9.95
N LEU A 74 5.80 13.43 10.89
CA LEU A 74 4.98 14.63 10.71
C LEU A 74 5.83 15.87 10.98
N THR A 75 5.77 16.84 10.06
CA THR A 75 6.57 18.06 10.11
C THR A 75 5.72 19.29 10.37
N THR A 76 4.52 19.36 9.79
CA THR A 76 3.61 20.49 9.97
C THR A 76 2.21 20.05 10.32
N ALA A 77 1.55 20.88 11.13
CA ALA A 77 0.13 20.79 11.43
C ALA A 77 -0.49 22.16 11.22
N GLU A 78 -1.56 22.22 10.44
CA GLU A 78 -2.23 23.47 10.07
C GLU A 78 -3.74 23.34 10.27
N ARG A 79 -4.40 24.45 10.57
CA ARG A 79 -5.86 24.55 10.64
C ARG A 79 -6.35 25.56 9.61
N PHE A 80 -7.43 25.23 8.91
CA PHE A 80 -8.09 26.17 8.00
C PHE A 80 -9.00 27.12 8.78
N THR A 81 -8.85 28.42 8.55
CA THR A 81 -9.64 29.48 9.21
C THR A 81 -10.90 29.88 8.43
N GLY A 82 -11.10 29.30 7.24
CA GLY A 82 -12.12 29.73 6.28
C GLY A 82 -11.53 30.53 5.12
N THR A 83 -10.34 31.12 5.29
CA THR A 83 -9.65 31.91 4.26
C THR A 83 -8.22 31.43 4.02
N GLU A 84 -7.52 30.99 5.06
CA GLU A 84 -6.11 30.60 4.99
C GLU A 84 -5.82 29.39 5.89
N TRP A 85 -4.65 28.80 5.66
CA TRP A 85 -4.09 27.76 6.52
C TRP A 85 -3.13 28.42 7.50
N ILE A 86 -3.38 28.22 8.80
CA ILE A 86 -2.50 28.69 9.87
C ILE A 86 -1.82 27.50 10.54
N GLU A 87 -0.53 27.63 10.83
CA GLU A 87 0.20 26.60 11.58
C GLU A 87 -0.31 26.53 13.02
N ILE A 88 -0.40 25.30 13.54
CA ILE A 88 -0.85 24.99 14.89
C ILE A 88 0.09 23.96 15.52
N THR A 89 0.08 23.90 16.85
CA THR A 89 0.73 22.83 17.61
C THR A 89 -0.34 22.00 18.30
N PRO A 90 -0.84 20.93 17.68
CA PRO A 90 -1.80 20.04 18.31
C PRO A 90 -1.14 19.22 19.43
N ASP A 91 -1.94 18.83 20.42
CA ASP A 91 -1.47 17.93 21.47
C ASP A 91 -1.10 16.57 20.86
N SER A 92 0.06 16.03 21.25
CA SER A 92 0.47 14.69 20.82
C SER A 92 -0.50 13.63 21.32
N ALA A 93 -0.83 12.67 20.47
CA ALA A 93 -1.54 11.45 20.86
C ALA A 93 -0.61 10.24 20.82
N SER A 94 -1.09 9.10 21.33
CA SER A 94 -0.40 7.81 21.18
C SER A 94 -0.12 7.47 19.71
N PHE A 95 0.92 6.67 19.46
CA PHE A 95 1.22 6.05 18.16
C PHE A 95 1.43 7.03 16.97
N ASN A 96 2.21 8.12 17.16
CA ASN A 96 2.54 9.10 16.11
C ASN A 96 1.32 9.82 15.52
N GLY A 97 0.35 10.13 16.36
CA GLY A 97 -0.88 10.86 16.02
C GLY A 97 -1.04 12.18 16.77
N TYR A 98 -2.18 12.83 16.54
CA TYR A 98 -2.56 14.08 17.20
C TYR A 98 -3.96 14.01 17.82
N ALA A 99 -4.11 14.66 18.97
CA ALA A 99 -5.40 14.93 19.57
C ALA A 99 -5.98 16.23 19.00
N ILE A 100 -7.16 16.14 18.41
CA ILE A 100 -7.87 17.23 17.75
C ILE A 100 -9.09 17.59 18.60
N SER A 101 -8.98 18.67 19.39
CA SER A 101 -10.00 19.11 20.33
C SER A 101 -10.99 20.14 19.79
N SER A 102 -10.70 20.72 18.62
CA SER A 102 -11.54 21.77 18.02
C SER A 102 -12.15 21.33 16.69
N ALA A 103 -13.33 21.88 16.39
CA ALA A 103 -14.01 21.68 15.12
C ALA A 103 -13.24 22.37 13.98
N GLY A 104 -13.27 21.77 12.79
CA GLY A 104 -12.77 22.37 11.56
C GLY A 104 -11.93 21.41 10.72
N LEU A 105 -11.29 21.99 9.71
CA LEU A 105 -10.44 21.29 8.76
C LEU A 105 -8.97 21.49 9.12
N PHE A 106 -8.25 20.38 9.21
CA PHE A 106 -6.84 20.30 9.56
C PHE A 106 -6.05 19.73 8.40
N ARG A 107 -4.80 20.16 8.27
CA ARG A 107 -3.84 19.62 7.31
C ARG A 107 -2.59 19.22 8.07
N PHE A 108 -2.21 17.96 7.93
CA PHE A 108 -0.95 17.44 8.46
C PHE A 108 -0.05 17.11 7.28
N SER A 109 1.21 17.54 7.33
CA SER A 109 2.19 17.23 6.29
C SER A 109 3.42 16.59 6.90
N GLY A 110 4.11 15.77 6.12
CA GLY A 110 5.27 15.03 6.57
C GLY A 110 5.83 14.15 5.47
N THR A 111 6.74 13.27 5.87
CA THR A 111 7.33 12.25 5.01
C THR A 111 6.88 10.87 5.44
N ALA A 112 6.61 9.99 4.48
CA ALA A 112 6.32 8.58 4.72
C ALA A 112 7.40 7.70 4.10
N GLY A 113 7.83 6.71 4.86
CA GLY A 113 8.87 5.77 4.48
C GLY A 113 10.27 6.22 4.89
N GLU A 114 11.13 5.22 5.09
CA GLU A 114 12.54 5.36 5.43
C GLU A 114 13.34 4.43 4.53
N ASP A 115 14.61 4.73 4.29
CA ASP A 115 15.50 3.92 3.43
C ASP A 115 15.93 2.61 4.12
N GLU A 116 14.94 1.79 4.48
CA GLU A 116 15.12 0.49 5.11
C GLU A 116 15.04 -0.65 4.10
N VAL A 117 15.80 -1.71 4.38
CA VAL A 117 15.71 -2.96 3.62
C VAL A 117 14.37 -3.63 3.93
N PRO A 118 13.52 -3.90 2.92
CA PRO A 118 12.24 -4.55 3.17
C PRO A 118 12.42 -5.91 3.86
N PRO A 119 11.58 -6.25 4.86
CA PRO A 119 11.67 -7.53 5.55
C PRO A 119 11.52 -8.73 4.63
N LYS A 120 12.15 -9.86 4.99
CA LYS A 120 12.11 -11.11 4.21
C LYS A 120 10.70 -11.54 3.78
N PRO A 121 9.64 -11.47 4.62
CA PRO A 121 8.29 -11.82 4.18
C PRO A 121 7.75 -10.92 3.06
N VAL A 122 8.12 -9.63 3.05
CA VAL A 122 7.72 -8.66 2.01
C VAL A 122 8.48 -8.95 0.71
N LEU A 123 9.77 -9.27 0.80
CA LEU A 123 10.57 -9.68 -0.36
C LEU A 123 10.06 -11.00 -0.98
N GLU A 124 9.65 -11.97 -0.16
CA GLU A 124 9.03 -13.20 -0.65
C GLU A 124 7.66 -12.94 -1.27
N ALA A 125 6.87 -12.00 -0.72
CA ALA A 125 5.61 -11.58 -1.32
C ALA A 125 5.83 -10.92 -2.70
N TYR A 126 6.86 -10.09 -2.83
CA TYR A 126 7.31 -9.56 -4.12
C TYR A 126 7.61 -10.70 -5.08
N ARG A 127 8.46 -11.64 -4.66
CA ARG A 127 8.88 -12.76 -5.52
C ARG A 127 7.67 -13.53 -6.03
N ARG A 128 6.75 -13.94 -5.15
CA ARG A 128 5.53 -14.67 -5.53
C ARG A 128 4.64 -13.89 -6.50
N LEU A 129 4.48 -12.59 -6.29
CA LEU A 129 3.68 -11.75 -7.17
C LEU A 129 4.33 -11.61 -8.55
N ALA A 130 5.64 -11.39 -8.61
CA ALA A 130 6.39 -11.26 -9.85
C ALA A 130 6.35 -12.57 -10.66
N GLU A 131 6.62 -13.71 -10.03
CA GLU A 131 6.54 -15.03 -10.68
C GLU A 131 5.13 -15.34 -11.20
N TYR A 132 4.10 -15.02 -10.40
CA TYR A 132 2.71 -15.22 -10.82
C TYR A 132 2.34 -14.37 -12.04
N LEU A 133 2.82 -13.12 -12.10
CA LEU A 133 2.56 -12.22 -13.22
C LEU A 133 3.36 -12.59 -14.49
N ALA A 134 4.53 -13.20 -14.30
CA ALA A 134 5.39 -13.70 -15.36
C ALA A 134 4.99 -15.09 -15.87
N ASP A 135 4.01 -15.75 -15.25
CA ASP A 135 3.65 -17.13 -15.62
C ASP A 135 3.01 -17.23 -17.02
N GLU A 136 3.85 -17.64 -17.96
CA GLU A 136 3.52 -17.96 -19.36
C GLU A 136 3.18 -19.45 -19.57
N SER A 137 3.06 -20.25 -18.50
CA SER A 137 2.88 -21.69 -18.64
C SER A 137 1.59 -22.06 -19.38
N VAL A 138 1.66 -23.23 -20.01
CA VAL A 138 0.57 -23.85 -20.80
C VAL A 138 -0.70 -23.99 -19.97
N VAL A 139 -0.57 -24.23 -18.66
CA VAL A 139 -1.65 -24.08 -17.68
C VAL A 139 -1.18 -23.10 -16.61
N PRO A 140 -1.50 -21.81 -16.78
CA PRO A 140 -0.95 -20.75 -15.96
C PRO A 140 -1.59 -20.71 -14.58
N ALA A 141 -0.82 -20.24 -13.60
CA ALA A 141 -1.26 -19.99 -12.25
C ALA A 141 -2.50 -19.07 -12.26
N GLY A 142 -3.52 -19.45 -11.51
CA GLY A 142 -4.82 -18.78 -11.48
C GLY A 142 -5.72 -19.05 -12.69
N ALA A 143 -5.44 -20.06 -13.52
CA ALA A 143 -6.44 -20.61 -14.42
C ALA A 143 -7.63 -21.16 -13.61
N SER A 144 -8.85 -20.71 -13.93
CA SER A 144 -10.07 -21.21 -13.30
C SER A 144 -10.49 -22.55 -13.92
N ARG A 145 -10.04 -22.83 -15.15
CA ARG A 145 -10.22 -24.12 -15.83
C ARG A 145 -9.10 -24.36 -16.83
N ALA A 146 -8.52 -25.56 -16.79
CA ALA A 146 -7.63 -26.06 -17.81
C ALA A 146 -8.05 -27.48 -18.23
N SER A 147 -8.13 -27.72 -19.53
CA SER A 147 -8.40 -29.05 -20.09
C SER A 147 -7.35 -29.30 -21.15
N VAL A 148 -6.40 -30.21 -20.91
CA VAL A 148 -5.43 -30.68 -21.90
C VAL A 148 -5.98 -31.94 -22.53
N ARG A 149 -5.68 -32.12 -23.81
CA ARG A 149 -5.88 -33.37 -24.51
C ARG A 149 -4.48 -33.56 -25.25
N ALA A 150 -4.01 -34.76 -25.68
CA ALA A 150 -2.93 -35.03 -26.68
C ALA A 150 -3.35 -36.00 -27.83
N GLY A 151 -3.34 -35.58 -29.13
CA GLY A 151 -3.92 -36.32 -30.29
C GLY A 151 -5.29 -35.80 -30.81
N SER A 152 -6.37 -36.49 -30.47
CA SER A 152 -7.80 -36.13 -30.61
C SER A 152 -8.23 -34.91 -29.78
N VAL A 153 -7.48 -33.80 -29.88
CA VAL A 153 -7.12 -33.09 -28.67
C VAL A 153 -7.17 -31.57 -28.73
N SER A 154 -7.77 -31.00 -27.69
CA SER A 154 -7.92 -29.58 -27.45
C SER A 154 -7.36 -29.22 -26.07
N LEU A 155 -6.41 -28.28 -26.03
CA LEU A 155 -6.12 -27.55 -24.80
C LEU A 155 -7.01 -26.31 -24.73
N ASN A 156 -7.98 -26.30 -23.81
CA ASN A 156 -8.76 -25.11 -23.50
C ASN A 156 -8.35 -24.61 -22.12
N VAL A 157 -7.74 -23.42 -22.09
CA VAL A 157 -7.40 -22.71 -20.87
C VAL A 157 -8.28 -21.48 -20.79
N THR A 158 -9.02 -21.37 -19.70
CA THR A 158 -9.78 -20.17 -19.38
C THR A 158 -9.14 -19.57 -18.13
N ARG A 159 -8.61 -18.36 -18.25
CA ARG A 159 -8.24 -17.53 -17.10
C ARG A 159 -9.46 -16.70 -16.70
N ASP A 160 -9.60 -16.46 -15.40
CA ASP A 160 -10.55 -15.47 -14.92
C ASP A 160 -10.21 -14.11 -15.57
N PRO A 161 -11.17 -13.36 -16.16
CA PRO A 161 -10.90 -12.06 -16.75
C PRO A 161 -10.24 -11.06 -15.77
N ASN A 162 -10.47 -11.24 -14.46
CA ASN A 162 -9.95 -10.42 -13.38
C ASN A 162 -8.65 -10.98 -12.76
N TRP A 163 -8.00 -11.97 -13.37
CA TRP A 163 -6.81 -12.62 -12.80
C TRP A 163 -5.69 -11.61 -12.46
N LYS A 164 -5.50 -10.57 -13.28
CA LYS A 164 -4.55 -9.47 -13.00
C LYS A 164 -5.01 -8.55 -11.85
N GLY A 165 -6.32 -8.43 -11.64
CA GLY A 165 -6.93 -7.68 -10.55
C GLY A 165 -6.80 -8.39 -9.20
N HIS A 166 -6.75 -9.72 -9.20
CA HIS A 166 -6.60 -10.56 -8.01
C HIS A 166 -5.21 -11.18 -7.84
N ALA A 167 -4.23 -10.74 -8.62
CA ALA A 167 -2.88 -11.33 -8.66
C ALA A 167 -2.21 -11.37 -7.27
N LEU A 168 -2.46 -10.37 -6.42
CA LEU A 168 -1.87 -10.30 -5.09
C LEU A 168 -2.39 -11.40 -4.16
N GLN A 169 -3.69 -11.73 -4.26
CA GLN A 169 -4.30 -12.83 -3.53
C GLN A 169 -3.96 -14.19 -4.18
N ALA A 170 -4.04 -14.29 -5.51
CA ALA A 170 -3.83 -15.52 -6.25
C ALA A 170 -2.38 -16.05 -6.15
N SER A 171 -1.40 -15.15 -6.03
CA SER A 171 0.00 -15.51 -5.79
C SER A 171 0.30 -15.94 -4.34
N GLY A 172 -0.64 -15.77 -3.41
CA GLY A 172 -0.40 -15.94 -1.97
C GLY A 172 0.49 -14.85 -1.35
N ALA A 173 0.81 -13.78 -2.08
CA ALA A 173 1.55 -12.63 -1.56
C ALA A 173 0.74 -11.87 -0.49
N ALA A 174 -0.58 -11.79 -0.66
CA ALA A 174 -1.48 -11.10 0.26
C ALA A 174 -1.38 -11.61 1.72
N ASP A 175 -1.21 -12.92 1.91
CA ASP A 175 -1.12 -13.53 3.24
C ASP A 175 0.15 -13.12 3.98
N LEU A 176 1.28 -13.10 3.27
CA LEU A 176 2.57 -12.64 3.80
C LEU A 176 2.54 -11.15 4.15
N LEU A 177 1.76 -10.36 3.40
CA LEU A 177 1.63 -8.92 3.58
C LEU A 177 0.62 -8.53 4.66
N ARG A 178 -0.18 -9.48 5.17
CA ARG A 178 -1.23 -9.20 6.17
C ARG A 178 -0.73 -8.49 7.43
N PRO A 179 0.42 -8.84 8.03
CA PRO A 179 0.94 -8.13 9.21
C PRO A 179 1.33 -6.66 8.95
N TYR A 180 1.57 -6.30 7.69
CA TYR A 180 1.97 -4.95 7.27
C TYR A 180 0.76 -4.09 6.89
N ARG A 181 -0.44 -4.68 6.88
CA ARG A 181 -1.68 -3.91 6.85
C ARG A 181 -1.90 -3.34 8.24
N ARG A 182 -2.28 -2.05 8.31
CA ARG A 182 -2.62 -1.45 9.59
C ARG A 182 -3.77 -2.25 10.21
N ALA A 183 -3.56 -2.77 11.42
CA ALA A 183 -4.66 -3.28 12.22
C ALA A 183 -5.49 -2.06 12.62
N HIS A 184 -6.67 -1.90 12.02
CA HIS A 184 -7.63 -0.93 12.54
C HIS A 184 -7.96 -1.36 13.97
N VAL A 185 -7.47 -0.62 14.96
CA VAL A 185 -8.07 -0.63 16.28
C VAL A 185 -9.39 0.11 16.11
N VAL A 186 -10.48 -0.66 16.05
CA VAL A 186 -11.86 -0.18 16.02
C VAL A 186 -12.22 0.41 17.37
#